data_AF-A0A031FXZ6-F1
#
_entry.id   AF-A0A031FXZ6-F1
#
_cell.length_a   1.000
_cell.length_b   1.000
_cell.length_c   1.000
_cell.angle_alpha   90.00
_cell.angle_beta   90.00
_cell.angle_gamma   90.00
#
_symmetry.space_group_name_H-M   'P 1'
#
loop_
_entity.id
_entity.type
_entity.pdbx_description
1 polymer ?
#
loop_
_entity_poly.entity_id
_entity_poly.type
_entity_poly.pdbx_seq_one_letter_code
_entity_poly.pdbx_strand_id
1 'polypeptide(L)'
;MLNKLFVIAALLLPACFAHAHEYKAGELEIAHPWSQELPPNAPTVAAYFVISNPGKTDDRLLGVDSPITTQAQLHEHVMQGDLMKMQQVPDVVIPAGGKVTFAPMAYHVMLLNPKDRSLLTDGKRFPLTLHFEKAGNVTVEVAVQKKPPQDTKAHDHAQ
;
A
#
# COMPACT_ATOMS: atom_id res chain seq x y z
N MET A 1 7.29 66.01 14.34
CA MET A 1 6.67 65.43 13.13
C MET A 1 7.44 64.18 12.75
N LEU A 2 6.67 63.15 12.36
CA LEU A 2 7.07 61.90 11.68
C LEU A 2 7.36 60.65 12.56
N ASN A 3 6.29 59.87 12.74
CA ASN A 3 6.22 58.48 13.18
C ASN A 3 7.18 57.56 12.43
N LYS A 4 7.73 56.54 13.11
CA LYS A 4 7.92 55.21 12.50
C LYS A 4 7.54 54.10 13.47
N LEU A 5 6.40 53.49 13.14
CA LEU A 5 5.80 52.30 13.73
C LEU A 5 6.68 51.09 13.38
N PHE A 6 7.19 50.37 14.38
CA PHE A 6 7.84 49.07 14.17
C PHE A 6 6.77 48.01 13.93
N VAL A 7 6.61 47.59 12.67
CA VAL A 7 5.77 46.44 12.30
C VAL A 7 6.56 45.17 12.61
N ILE A 8 6.13 44.44 13.65
CA ILE A 8 6.59 43.07 13.92
C ILE A 8 5.88 42.17 12.91
N ALA A 9 6.59 41.79 11.84
CA ALA A 9 6.13 40.77 10.91
C ALA A 9 6.36 39.39 11.55
N ALA A 10 5.31 38.82 12.15
CA ALA A 10 5.32 37.43 12.59
C ALA A 10 5.33 36.53 11.34
N LEU A 11 6.48 35.90 11.06
CA LEU A 11 6.61 34.83 10.08
C LEU A 11 5.77 33.62 10.56
N LEU A 12 4.54 33.50 10.08
CA LEU A 12 3.78 32.26 10.11
C LEU A 12 4.37 31.33 9.03
N LEU A 13 5.36 30.52 9.42
CA LEU A 13 5.80 29.39 8.61
C LEU A 13 4.63 28.39 8.54
N PRO A 14 4.12 28.03 7.35
CA PRO A 14 3.22 26.89 7.23
C PRO A 14 4.03 25.64 7.60
N ALA A 15 3.69 25.03 8.74
CA ALA A 15 4.14 23.68 9.03
C ALA A 15 3.58 22.78 7.92
N CYS A 16 4.45 22.39 6.99
CA CYS A 16 4.10 21.41 5.97
C CYS A 16 3.99 20.08 6.71
N PHE A 17 2.78 19.75 7.15
CA PHE A 17 2.46 18.41 7.61
C PHE A 17 2.68 17.48 6.42
N ALA A 18 3.82 16.78 6.41
CA ALA A 18 4.03 15.66 5.52
C ALA A 18 3.00 14.59 5.92
N HIS A 19 1.84 14.60 5.25
CA HIS A 19 0.86 13.53 5.40
C HIS A 19 1.49 12.23 4.88
N ALA A 20 2.00 11.41 5.80
CA ALA A 20 2.12 9.99 5.54
C ALA A 20 0.74 9.51 5.09
N HIS A 21 0.66 8.89 3.91
CA HIS A 21 -0.61 8.48 3.31
C HIS A 21 -1.10 7.23 4.03
N GLU A 22 -1.77 7.44 5.15
CA GLU A 22 -2.36 6.41 5.99
C GLU A 22 -3.87 6.41 5.77
N TYR A 23 -4.41 5.27 5.37
CA TYR A 23 -5.84 5.05 5.15
C TYR A 23 -6.40 4.26 6.32
N LYS A 24 -7.68 4.50 6.66
CA LYS A 24 -8.35 3.80 7.77
C LYS A 24 -9.60 3.08 7.31
N ALA A 25 -9.84 1.90 7.88
CA ALA A 25 -11.07 1.14 7.74
C ALA A 25 -11.45 0.58 9.11
N GLY A 26 -12.41 1.21 9.79
CA GLY A 26 -12.65 0.93 11.20
C GLY A 26 -11.39 1.18 12.04
N GLU A 27 -10.92 0.16 12.75
CA GLU A 27 -9.67 0.20 13.53
C GLU A 27 -8.43 -0.11 12.67
N LEU A 28 -8.57 -0.62 11.44
CA LEU A 28 -7.45 -0.97 10.58
C LEU A 28 -6.76 0.27 10.01
N GLU A 29 -5.44 0.22 9.94
CA GLU A 29 -4.58 1.24 9.37
C GLU A 29 -3.80 0.65 8.19
N ILE A 30 -3.93 1.26 7.01
CA ILE A 30 -3.27 0.84 5.78
C ILE A 30 -2.24 1.88 5.40
N ALA A 31 -0.97 1.50 5.47
CA ALA A 31 0.16 2.40 5.31
C ALA A 31 0.92 2.11 4.00
N HIS A 32 1.35 3.20 3.37
CA HIS A 32 2.25 3.22 2.21
C HIS A 32 1.86 2.28 1.06
N PRO A 33 0.68 2.42 0.44
CA PRO A 33 0.36 1.67 -0.77
C PRO A 33 1.28 2.07 -1.94
N TRP A 34 1.96 1.09 -2.52
CA TRP A 34 2.88 1.32 -3.64
C TRP A 34 2.93 0.14 -4.62
N SER A 35 3.36 0.42 -5.85
CA SER A 35 3.63 -0.55 -6.90
C SER A 35 4.94 -0.17 -7.58
N GLN A 36 5.68 -1.17 -8.06
CA GLN A 36 6.85 -0.88 -8.88
C GLN A 36 6.42 -0.61 -10.33
N GLU A 37 7.04 0.38 -10.97
CA GLU A 37 6.96 0.55 -12.42
C GLU A 37 7.59 -0.66 -13.11
N LEU A 38 6.83 -1.27 -14.02
CA LEU A 38 7.28 -2.42 -14.81
C LEU A 38 7.39 -2.04 -16.29
N PRO A 39 8.13 -2.81 -17.10
CA PRO A 39 8.14 -2.61 -18.55
C PRO A 39 6.72 -2.52 -19.13
N PRO A 40 6.47 -1.70 -20.17
CA PRO A 40 5.11 -1.43 -20.67
C PRO A 40 4.28 -2.65 -21.07
N ASN A 41 4.92 -3.81 -21.32
CA ASN A 41 4.29 -5.06 -21.74
C ASN A 41 4.25 -6.12 -20.63
N ALA A 42 4.52 -5.77 -19.37
CA ALA A 42 4.42 -6.72 -18.27
C ALA A 42 2.98 -7.30 -18.19
N PRO A 43 2.82 -8.63 -18.07
CA PRO A 43 1.50 -9.27 -18.04
C PRO A 43 0.79 -9.03 -16.71
N THR A 44 1.55 -8.77 -15.64
CA THR A 44 1.07 -8.64 -14.27
C THR A 44 1.75 -7.47 -13.58
N VAL A 45 1.05 -6.86 -12.63
CA VAL A 45 1.58 -5.80 -11.76
C VAL A 45 1.33 -6.19 -10.31
N ALA A 46 2.28 -5.92 -9.43
CA ALA A 46 2.15 -6.18 -8.01
C ALA A 46 1.96 -4.88 -7.22
N ALA A 47 1.02 -4.89 -6.27
CA ALA A 47 0.84 -3.81 -5.30
C ALA A 47 1.13 -4.31 -3.87
N TYR A 48 1.69 -3.39 -3.09
CA TYR A 48 2.28 -3.61 -1.78
C TYR A 48 1.82 -2.53 -0.80
N PHE A 49 1.69 -2.88 0.47
CA PHE A 49 1.25 -2.00 1.55
C PHE A 49 1.44 -2.73 2.89
N VAL A 50 1.20 -2.03 4.00
CA VAL A 50 1.19 -2.64 5.33
C VAL A 50 -0.16 -2.40 5.97
N ILE A 51 -0.76 -3.43 6.56
CA ILE A 51 -2.00 -3.33 7.33
C ILE A 51 -1.68 -3.56 8.80
N SER A 52 -1.98 -2.60 9.65
CA SER A 52 -1.95 -2.72 11.11
C SER A 52 -3.37 -2.83 11.65
N ASN A 53 -3.58 -3.72 12.62
CA ASN A 53 -4.83 -3.87 13.34
C ASN A 53 -4.60 -3.59 14.83
N PRO A 54 -4.66 -2.32 15.28
CA PRO A 54 -4.61 -1.97 16.70
C PRO A 54 -5.87 -2.42 17.49
N GLY A 55 -6.89 -2.92 16.80
CA GLY A 55 -8.13 -3.39 17.39
C GLY A 55 -7.98 -4.67 18.20
N LYS A 56 -9.09 -5.07 18.84
CA LYS A 56 -9.14 -6.22 19.75
C LYS A 56 -9.65 -7.51 19.11
N THR A 57 -10.05 -7.45 17.84
CA THR A 57 -10.56 -8.59 17.10
C THR A 57 -9.88 -8.72 15.75
N ASP A 58 -9.62 -9.94 15.32
CA ASP A 58 -9.09 -10.22 13.99
C ASP A 58 -10.04 -9.68 12.91
N ASP A 59 -9.48 -9.24 11.79
CA ASP A 59 -10.22 -8.99 10.54
C ASP A 59 -9.63 -9.87 9.43
N ARG A 60 -10.25 -9.88 8.25
CA ARG A 60 -9.78 -10.64 7.08
C ARG A 60 -9.91 -9.78 5.85
N LEU A 61 -8.83 -9.67 5.09
CA LEU A 61 -8.88 -9.13 3.73
C LEU A 61 -9.40 -10.22 2.80
N LEU A 62 -10.65 -10.10 2.35
CA LEU A 62 -11.34 -11.09 1.53
C LEU A 62 -11.01 -10.98 0.04
N GLY A 63 -10.49 -9.83 -0.39
CA GLY A 63 -10.23 -9.58 -1.79
C GLY A 63 -9.87 -8.13 -2.06
N VAL A 64 -9.60 -7.87 -3.34
CA VAL A 64 -9.17 -6.58 -3.84
C VAL A 64 -9.73 -6.35 -5.23
N ASP A 65 -10.03 -5.10 -5.56
CA ASP A 65 -10.49 -4.68 -6.88
C ASP A 65 -9.82 -3.37 -7.30
N SER A 66 -9.63 -3.17 -8.60
CA SER A 66 -9.11 -1.91 -9.14
C SER A 66 -9.63 -1.66 -10.54
N PRO A 67 -10.01 -0.41 -10.90
CA PRO A 67 -10.51 -0.08 -12.23
C PRO A 67 -9.46 -0.26 -13.35
N ILE A 68 -8.17 -0.36 -13.02
CA ILE A 68 -7.11 -0.54 -14.02
C ILE A 68 -6.99 -1.98 -14.52
N THR A 69 -7.67 -2.95 -13.89
CA THR A 69 -7.65 -4.37 -14.27
C THR A 69 -9.05 -4.98 -14.19
N THR A 70 -9.27 -6.11 -14.84
CA THR A 70 -10.45 -6.96 -14.61
C THR A 70 -10.29 -7.95 -13.48
N GLN A 71 -9.07 -8.21 -13.03
CA GLN A 71 -8.82 -9.26 -12.07
C GLN A 71 -7.63 -8.88 -11.19
N ALA A 72 -7.92 -8.68 -9.92
CA ALA A 72 -6.95 -8.51 -8.86
C ALA A 72 -7.04 -9.71 -7.91
N GLN A 73 -5.89 -10.21 -7.43
CA GLN A 73 -5.80 -11.41 -6.62
C GLN A 73 -4.86 -11.20 -5.43
N LEU A 74 -5.14 -11.88 -4.32
CA LEU A 74 -4.24 -11.96 -3.17
C LEU A 74 -3.30 -13.15 -3.35
N HIS A 75 -2.00 -12.92 -3.20
CA HIS A 75 -0.97 -13.94 -3.37
C HIS A 75 -0.01 -13.95 -2.19
N GLU A 76 0.60 -15.10 -1.95
CA GLU A 76 1.67 -15.29 -0.98
C GLU A 76 2.85 -16.03 -1.59
N HIS A 77 4.00 -15.92 -0.94
CA HIS A 77 5.16 -16.76 -1.20
C HIS A 77 5.28 -17.81 -0.10
N VAL A 78 5.24 -19.08 -0.48
CA VAL A 78 5.45 -20.21 0.44
C VAL A 78 6.68 -21.00 0.02
N MET A 79 7.42 -21.48 1.02
CA MET A 79 8.43 -22.51 0.78
C MET A 79 7.75 -23.88 0.75
N GLN A 80 7.87 -24.57 -0.38
CA GLN A 80 7.44 -25.95 -0.53
C GLN A 80 8.68 -26.81 -0.78
N GLY A 81 9.26 -27.34 0.31
CA GLY A 81 10.59 -27.94 0.28
C GLY A 81 11.65 -26.87 0.00
N ASP A 82 12.51 -27.13 -0.99
CA ASP A 82 13.56 -26.19 -1.43
C ASP A 82 13.08 -25.18 -2.49
N LEU A 83 11.80 -25.22 -2.87
CA LEU A 83 11.23 -24.35 -3.91
C LEU A 83 10.37 -23.25 -3.27
N MET A 84 10.68 -22.00 -3.60
CA MET A 84 9.80 -20.88 -3.32
C MET A 84 8.71 -20.81 -4.39
N LYS A 85 7.45 -20.87 -3.95
CA LYS A 85 6.28 -20.86 -4.82
C LYS A 85 5.41 -19.66 -4.48
N MET A 86 5.02 -18.93 -5.53
CA MET A 86 3.94 -17.95 -5.46
C MET A 86 2.60 -18.66 -5.65
N GLN A 87 1.65 -18.42 -4.75
CA GLN A 87 0.31 -18.98 -4.88
C GLN A 87 -0.78 -17.97 -4.51
N GLN A 88 -1.93 -18.08 -5.17
CA GLN A 88 -3.11 -17.32 -4.82
C GLN A 88 -3.70 -17.83 -3.51
N VAL A 89 -4.13 -16.91 -2.66
CA VAL A 89 -4.91 -17.19 -1.45
C VAL A 89 -6.31 -16.56 -1.57
N PRO A 90 -7.35 -17.20 -0.98
CA PRO A 90 -8.70 -16.65 -1.04
C PRO A 90 -8.88 -15.41 -0.16
N ASP A 91 -8.05 -15.25 0.88
CA ASP A 91 -8.11 -14.17 1.84
C ASP A 91 -6.81 -14.11 2.67
N VAL A 92 -6.67 -13.05 3.47
CA VAL A 92 -5.56 -12.88 4.40
C VAL A 92 -6.07 -12.43 5.77
N VAL A 93 -5.74 -13.17 6.83
CA VAL A 93 -6.10 -12.82 8.21
C VAL A 93 -5.24 -11.66 8.71
N ILE A 94 -5.87 -10.64 9.29
CA ILE A 94 -5.24 -9.49 9.94
C ILE A 94 -5.45 -9.62 11.46
N PRO A 95 -4.48 -10.16 12.22
CA PRO A 95 -4.68 -10.49 13.63
C PRO A 95 -4.85 -9.24 14.50
N ALA A 96 -5.69 -9.33 15.53
CA ALA A 96 -5.86 -8.31 16.55
C ALA A 96 -4.53 -7.92 17.22
N GLY A 97 -4.30 -6.63 17.44
CA GLY A 97 -3.05 -6.08 17.94
C GLY A 97 -1.84 -6.34 17.03
N GLY A 98 -2.06 -6.84 15.81
CA GLY A 98 -1.02 -7.33 14.92
C GLY A 98 -0.89 -6.54 13.64
N LYS A 99 -0.07 -7.08 12.72
CA LYS A 99 0.27 -6.44 11.46
C LYS A 99 0.51 -7.48 10.38
N VAL A 100 0.09 -7.17 9.15
CA VAL A 100 0.38 -7.95 7.95
C VAL A 100 1.08 -7.07 6.93
N THR A 101 2.13 -7.60 6.31
CA THR A 101 2.95 -6.87 5.35
C THR A 101 2.79 -7.48 3.97
N PHE A 102 2.35 -6.65 3.02
CA PHE A 102 2.35 -6.96 1.60
C PHE A 102 3.62 -6.35 1.00
N ALA A 103 4.58 -7.19 0.64
CA ALA A 103 5.91 -6.80 0.18
C ALA A 103 6.47 -7.84 -0.81
N PRO A 104 7.52 -7.50 -1.59
CA PRO A 104 8.22 -8.48 -2.42
C PRO A 104 8.62 -9.72 -1.61
N MET A 105 8.38 -10.91 -2.17
CA MET A 105 8.63 -12.22 -1.53
C MET A 105 7.79 -12.53 -0.28
N ALA A 106 6.74 -11.74 0.00
CA ALA A 106 5.76 -12.00 1.05
C ALA A 106 4.33 -12.03 0.43
N TYR A 107 3.33 -11.56 1.15
CA TYR A 107 2.02 -11.29 0.57
C TYR A 107 2.11 -10.17 -0.48
N HIS A 108 1.28 -10.22 -1.51
CA HIS A 108 1.14 -9.13 -2.48
C HIS A 108 -0.20 -9.21 -3.21
N VAL A 109 -0.65 -8.08 -3.73
CA VAL A 109 -1.79 -8.02 -4.64
C VAL A 109 -1.28 -8.15 -6.07
N MET A 110 -1.74 -9.15 -6.81
CA MET A 110 -1.43 -9.33 -8.23
C MET A 110 -2.58 -8.82 -9.10
N LEU A 111 -2.31 -7.78 -9.89
CA LEU A 111 -3.19 -7.23 -10.90
C LEU A 111 -2.87 -7.92 -12.24
N LEU A 112 -3.82 -8.71 -12.74
CA LEU A 112 -3.66 -9.48 -13.98
C LEU A 112 -4.10 -8.66 -15.18
N ASN A 113 -3.32 -8.66 -16.27
CA ASN A 113 -3.70 -8.05 -17.55
C ASN A 113 -4.27 -6.61 -17.41
N PRO A 114 -3.49 -5.67 -16.84
CA PRO A 114 -3.95 -4.30 -16.66
C PRO A 114 -4.36 -3.69 -18.01
N LYS A 115 -5.56 -3.12 -18.03
CA LYS A 115 -6.21 -2.51 -19.20
C LYS A 115 -5.79 -1.05 -19.36
N ASP A 116 -5.73 -0.31 -18.26
CA ASP A 116 -5.23 1.07 -18.24
C ASP A 116 -3.79 1.08 -17.75
N ARG A 117 -2.85 1.07 -18.70
CA ARG A 117 -1.41 1.09 -18.42
C ARG A 117 -0.85 2.50 -18.25
N SER A 118 -1.63 3.54 -18.53
CA SER A 118 -1.18 4.93 -18.44
C SER A 118 -0.92 5.39 -17.00
N LEU A 119 -1.50 4.68 -16.04
CA LEU A 119 -1.34 4.89 -14.60
C LEU A 119 -0.22 4.05 -13.98
N LEU A 120 0.44 3.19 -14.77
CA LEU A 120 1.52 2.28 -14.33
C LEU A 120 2.92 2.84 -14.57
N THR A 121 3.05 4.17 -14.65
CA THR A 121 4.30 4.91 -14.83
C THR A 121 4.71 5.59 -13.54
N ASP A 122 6.01 5.77 -13.31
CA ASP A 122 6.57 6.50 -12.17
C ASP A 122 5.84 7.83 -11.87
N GLY A 123 5.54 8.05 -10.60
CA GLY A 123 4.86 9.26 -10.12
C GLY A 123 3.34 9.28 -10.33
N LYS A 124 2.78 8.29 -11.03
CA LYS A 124 1.33 8.08 -11.13
C LYS A 124 0.79 7.33 -9.92
N ARG A 125 -0.53 7.33 -9.81
CA ARG A 125 -1.29 6.62 -8.79
C ARG A 125 -2.49 5.94 -9.43
N PHE A 126 -2.89 4.82 -8.85
CA PHE A 126 -4.14 4.16 -9.20
C PHE A 126 -4.90 3.73 -7.94
N PRO A 127 -6.24 3.75 -7.98
CA PRO A 127 -7.04 3.32 -6.84
C PRO A 127 -7.05 1.79 -6.73
N LEU A 128 -6.95 1.29 -5.50
CA LEU A 128 -7.12 -0.12 -5.15
C LEU A 128 -8.12 -0.21 -3.99
N THR A 129 -9.22 -0.93 -4.20
CA THR A 129 -10.21 -1.17 -3.15
C THR A 129 -9.88 -2.46 -2.44
N LEU A 130 -9.76 -2.40 -1.12
CA LEU A 130 -9.55 -3.52 -0.21
C LEU A 130 -10.88 -3.89 0.43
N HIS A 131 -11.25 -5.17 0.38
CA HIS A 131 -12.51 -5.69 0.90
C HIS A 131 -12.27 -6.44 2.20
N PHE A 132 -12.55 -5.81 3.34
CA PHE A 132 -12.43 -6.44 4.65
C PHE A 132 -13.74 -7.07 5.10
N GLU A 133 -13.65 -8.17 5.83
CA GLU A 133 -14.79 -8.90 6.38
C GLU A 133 -15.57 -8.07 7.40
N LYS A 134 -14.89 -7.35 8.29
CA LYS A 134 -15.53 -6.58 9.37
C LYS A 134 -15.41 -5.08 9.15
N ALA A 135 -14.23 -4.58 8.79
CA ALA A 135 -14.00 -3.15 8.55
C ALA A 135 -14.68 -2.61 7.28
N GLY A 136 -15.15 -3.49 6.39
CA GLY A 136 -15.79 -3.13 5.13
C GLY A 136 -14.77 -2.73 4.06
N ASN A 137 -15.21 -1.89 3.12
CA ASN A 137 -14.40 -1.54 1.96
C ASN A 137 -13.63 -0.23 2.19
N VAL A 138 -12.36 -0.21 1.79
CA VAL A 138 -11.55 1.02 1.75
C VAL A 138 -10.80 1.10 0.44
N THR A 139 -10.85 2.26 -0.20
CA THR A 139 -10.07 2.55 -1.41
C THR A 139 -8.81 3.30 -1.03
N VAL A 140 -7.66 2.80 -1.49
CA VAL A 140 -6.34 3.37 -1.26
C VAL A 140 -5.69 3.79 -2.58
N GLU A 141 -4.85 4.83 -2.58
CA GLU A 141 -4.10 5.23 -3.77
C GLU A 141 -2.72 4.58 -3.78
N VAL A 142 -2.50 3.68 -4.72
CA VAL A 142 -1.23 2.98 -4.90
C VAL A 142 -0.28 3.85 -5.71
N ALA A 143 0.81 4.30 -5.08
CA ALA A 143 1.84 5.10 -5.76
C ALA A 143 2.76 4.22 -6.62
N VAL A 144 2.92 4.55 -7.90
CA VAL A 144 3.82 3.85 -8.80
C VAL A 144 5.20 4.49 -8.76
N GLN A 145 6.23 3.68 -8.53
CA GLN A 145 7.60 4.13 -8.31
C GLN A 145 8.60 3.31 -9.13
N LYS A 146 9.64 3.96 -9.68
CA LYS A 146 10.75 3.26 -10.36
C LYS A 146 11.47 2.23 -9.51
N LYS A 147 11.57 2.49 -8.20
CA LYS A 147 12.30 1.67 -7.24
C LYS A 147 11.43 1.46 -6.01
N PRO A 148 11.60 0.35 -5.29
CA PRO A 148 10.99 0.17 -3.98
C PRO A 148 11.28 1.36 -3.04
N PRO A 149 10.32 1.77 -2.20
CA PRO A 149 10.53 2.79 -1.18
C PRO A 149 11.72 2.43 -0.28
N GLN A 150 12.58 3.41 0.03
CA GLN A 150 13.81 3.17 0.79
C GLN A 150 13.55 2.64 2.23
N ASP A 151 12.34 2.82 2.76
CA ASP A 151 11.93 2.34 4.08
C ASP A 151 11.40 0.89 4.10
N THR A 152 11.30 0.23 2.94
CA THR A 152 10.85 -1.17 2.84
C THR A 152 11.98 -2.20 2.91
N LYS A 153 13.11 -1.88 3.57
CA LYS A 153 14.10 -2.90 3.91
C LYS A 153 13.48 -3.92 4.87
N ALA A 154 12.87 -4.96 4.28
CA ALA A 154 12.66 -6.23 4.94
C ALA A 154 14.01 -6.65 5.53
N HIS A 155 14.03 -6.88 6.83
CA HIS A 155 15.20 -7.39 7.51
C HIS A 155 15.65 -8.67 6.83
N ASP A 156 16.91 -8.67 6.40
CA ASP A 156 17.64 -9.84 5.96
C ASP A 156 17.45 -11.00 6.96
N HIS A 157 17.40 -12.19 6.39
CA HIS A 157 17.42 -13.46 7.09
C HIS A 157 18.54 -13.47 8.14
N ALA A 158 18.18 -13.75 9.38
CA ALA A 158 19.15 -14.17 10.39
C ALA A 158 19.85 -15.45 9.89
N GLN A 159 21.18 -15.38 9.82
CA GLN A 159 22.06 -16.57 9.75
C GLN A 159 21.99 -17.36 11.05
#